data_AF-A0A9D7CZR9-F1
#
_entry.id   AF-A0A9D7CZR9-F1
#
_cell.length_a   1.000
_cell.length_b   1.000
_cell.length_c   1.000
_cell.angle_alpha   90.00
_cell.angle_beta   90.00
_cell.angle_gamma   90.00
#
_symmetry.space_group_name_H-M   'P 1'
#
loop_
_entity.id
_entity.type
_entity.pdbx_description
1 polymer ?
#
loop_
_entity_poly.entity_id
_entity_poly.type
_entity_poly.pdbx_seq_one_letter_code
_entity_poly.pdbx_strand_id
1 'polypeptide(L)'
;MPKASLPFSALLFAVGAGAGAFAMQLVREPRPMPLPKALNEKAIVERDDDGDDELTAANASLVRSLQECNRRLGAKGERAVAAVPSSALVAPSPSPSGRRGGRGRDPAAPPDWQALAQEGAVPYRIPCLRSTPFVPSERQLDRIGLAPSDGEVLKQAYAKSNERMMAAVVPLCARVVGSPELAQKIGPQACMTAITDASRREDPEKMKGALSRVAEVNGGSRPAPPSADALPPVEALMLAMTAEQKAFERDLAAQYGPEEAARIASSRGLCSERGVVRASDAPREPREAPAR
;
A
#
# COMPACT_ATOMS: atom_id res chain seq x y z
N MET A 1 -46.92 -20.86 -32.47
CA MET A 1 -45.96 -20.08 -33.29
C MET A 1 -44.72 -20.94 -33.50
N PRO A 2 -44.28 -21.15 -34.76
CA PRO A 2 -43.38 -22.24 -35.12
C PRO A 2 -41.91 -21.96 -34.84
N LYS A 3 -41.20 -23.05 -34.52
CA LYS A 3 -39.75 -23.17 -34.33
C LYS A 3 -39.02 -22.98 -35.66
N ALA A 4 -38.00 -22.13 -35.69
CA ALA A 4 -37.05 -22.04 -36.80
C ALA A 4 -35.71 -22.65 -36.36
N SER A 5 -35.46 -23.88 -36.82
CA SER A 5 -34.14 -24.52 -36.80
C SER A 5 -33.31 -24.00 -37.97
N LEU A 6 -32.07 -23.58 -37.73
CA LEU A 6 -31.08 -23.31 -38.78
C LEU A 6 -30.00 -24.39 -38.79
N PRO A 7 -29.57 -24.87 -39.97
CA PRO A 7 -28.67 -26.00 -40.11
C PRO A 7 -27.18 -25.62 -40.12
N PHE A 8 -26.38 -26.55 -39.60
CA PHE A 8 -25.04 -26.97 -40.01
C PHE A 8 -24.36 -26.17 -41.14
N SER A 9 -23.18 -25.62 -40.83
CA SER A 9 -22.11 -25.41 -41.81
C SER A 9 -20.81 -25.94 -41.21
N ALA A 10 -20.45 -27.15 -41.64
CA ALA A 10 -19.17 -27.77 -41.39
C ALA A 10 -18.14 -27.13 -42.32
N LEU A 11 -17.20 -26.35 -41.76
CA LEU A 11 -16.04 -25.88 -42.50
C LEU A 11 -14.87 -26.83 -42.23
N LEU A 12 -14.54 -27.62 -43.25
CA LEU A 12 -13.32 -28.41 -43.38
C LEU A 12 -12.11 -27.47 -43.46
N PHE A 13 -11.23 -27.50 -42.46
CA PHE A 13 -9.89 -26.94 -42.59
C PHE A 13 -8.90 -28.04 -43.00
N ALA A 14 -8.30 -27.82 -44.16
CA ALA A 14 -7.30 -28.68 -44.78
C ALA A 14 -6.00 -28.70 -43.96
N VAL A 15 -5.49 -29.92 -43.77
CA VAL A 15 -4.19 -30.22 -43.16
C VAL A 15 -3.10 -29.88 -44.17
N GLY A 16 -2.35 -28.80 -43.92
CA GLY A 16 -1.14 -28.46 -44.66
C GLY A 16 0.09 -29.08 -43.98
N ALA A 17 0.57 -30.19 -44.53
CA ALA A 17 1.85 -30.79 -44.17
C ALA A 17 2.99 -29.97 -44.77
N GLY A 18 3.56 -29.05 -43.99
CA GLY A 18 4.77 -28.31 -44.33
C GLY A 18 5.99 -28.92 -43.65
N ALA A 19 6.80 -29.65 -44.42
CA ALA A 19 8.11 -30.13 -44.02
C ALA A 19 9.09 -28.95 -43.91
N GLY A 20 9.29 -28.44 -42.69
CA GLY A 20 10.29 -27.44 -42.36
C GLY A 20 11.56 -28.10 -41.82
N ALA A 21 12.65 -27.98 -42.55
CA ALA A 21 13.96 -28.52 -42.22
C ALA A 21 14.47 -28.00 -40.86
N PHE A 22 14.84 -28.94 -39.98
CA PHE A 22 15.55 -28.71 -38.73
C PHE A 22 16.93 -28.09 -38.99
N ALA A 23 17.08 -26.79 -38.71
CA ALA A 23 18.39 -26.19 -38.48
C ALA A 23 18.81 -26.50 -37.04
N MET A 24 19.66 -27.52 -36.86
CA MET A 24 20.38 -27.76 -35.59
C MET A 24 21.32 -26.58 -35.32
N GLN A 25 20.83 -25.58 -34.59
CA GLN A 25 21.70 -24.62 -33.92
C GLN A 25 22.31 -25.30 -32.69
N LEU A 26 23.62 -25.55 -32.79
CA LEU A 26 24.50 -25.98 -31.71
C LEU A 26 24.34 -25.02 -30.51
N VAL A 27 23.53 -25.43 -29.54
CA VAL A 27 23.49 -24.84 -28.21
C VAL A 27 24.84 -25.12 -27.58
N ARG A 28 25.69 -24.09 -27.59
CA ARG A 28 26.97 -24.06 -26.90
C ARG A 28 26.67 -24.11 -25.40
N GLU A 29 26.94 -25.25 -24.77
CA GLU A 29 26.77 -25.44 -23.33
C GLU A 29 27.49 -24.30 -22.57
N PRO A 30 26.79 -23.61 -21.65
CA PRO A 30 27.42 -22.63 -20.79
C PRO A 30 28.45 -23.36 -19.91
N ARG A 31 29.73 -22.99 -20.06
CA ARG A 31 30.78 -23.47 -19.17
C ARG A 31 30.40 -23.13 -17.73
N PRO A 32 30.44 -24.09 -16.78
CA PRO A 32 30.25 -23.79 -15.38
C PRO A 32 31.34 -22.82 -14.93
N MET A 33 30.95 -21.60 -14.56
CA MET A 33 31.88 -20.69 -13.90
C MET A 33 32.28 -21.30 -12.56
N PRO A 34 33.59 -21.36 -12.23
CA PRO A 34 34.01 -21.77 -10.91
C PRO A 34 33.43 -20.77 -9.89
N LEU A 35 32.53 -21.27 -9.05
CA LEU A 35 32.05 -20.56 -7.88
C LEU A 35 33.26 -20.12 -7.05
N PRO A 36 33.39 -18.82 -6.70
CA PRO A 36 34.43 -18.37 -5.81
C PRO A 36 34.26 -19.09 -4.47
N LYS A 37 35.26 -19.90 -4.12
CA LYS A 37 35.41 -20.50 -2.80
C LYS A 37 35.47 -19.39 -1.76
N ALA A 38 34.63 -19.54 -0.74
CA ALA A 38 34.76 -18.94 0.59
C ALA A 38 34.86 -17.41 0.65
N LEU A 39 33.73 -16.74 0.51
CA LEU A 39 33.49 -15.53 1.30
C LEU A 39 32.88 -15.95 2.63
N ASN A 40 33.77 -16.11 3.60
CA ASN A 40 33.66 -15.73 5.00
C ASN A 40 32.21 -15.66 5.54
N GLU A 41 31.80 -16.77 6.14
CA GLU A 41 30.64 -16.92 7.01
C GLU A 41 30.89 -16.15 8.32
N LYS A 42 30.83 -14.82 8.25
CA LYS A 42 30.79 -13.95 9.44
C LYS A 42 29.99 -12.69 9.13
N ALA A 43 28.89 -12.56 9.89
CA ALA A 43 28.12 -11.36 10.12
C ALA A 43 27.22 -10.87 8.96
N ILE A 44 26.14 -11.61 8.70
CA ILE A 44 24.84 -10.96 8.53
C ILE A 44 24.29 -10.82 9.95
N VAL A 45 24.53 -9.66 10.56
CA VAL A 45 23.82 -9.24 11.76
C VAL A 45 22.39 -8.97 11.30
N GLU A 46 21.46 -9.80 11.77
CA GLU A 46 20.05 -9.48 11.79
C GLU A 46 19.90 -8.08 12.35
N ARG A 47 19.42 -7.15 11.53
CA ARG A 47 19.04 -5.81 12.01
C ARG A 47 17.68 -5.99 12.66
N ASP A 48 17.71 -6.58 13.85
CA ASP A 48 16.59 -6.57 14.78
C ASP A 48 16.25 -5.12 15.15
N ASP A 49 15.00 -4.92 15.54
CA ASP A 49 14.36 -3.68 16.00
C ASP A 49 15.02 -3.11 17.30
N ASP A 50 16.34 -3.19 17.46
CA ASP A 50 17.13 -2.72 18.62
C ASP A 50 17.26 -1.18 18.67
N GLY A 51 16.72 -0.46 17.68
CA GLY A 51 16.77 1.01 17.65
C GLY A 51 16.03 1.65 18.82
N ASP A 52 15.00 1.00 19.36
CA ASP A 52 14.23 1.52 20.49
C ASP A 52 14.98 1.33 21.83
N ASP A 53 15.77 0.27 21.99
CA ASP A 53 16.62 0.07 23.17
C ASP A 53 17.82 1.02 23.15
N GLU A 54 18.41 1.28 21.97
CA GLU A 54 19.48 2.26 21.81
C GLU A 54 18.99 3.69 22.08
N LEU A 55 17.79 4.06 21.61
CA LEU A 55 17.16 5.34 21.91
C LEU A 55 16.78 5.47 23.39
N THR A 56 16.31 4.40 24.02
CA THR A 56 16.00 4.37 25.46
C THR A 56 17.28 4.51 26.29
N ALA A 57 18.35 3.82 25.91
CA ALA A 57 19.67 3.94 26.53
C ALA A 57 20.28 5.34 26.35
N ALA A 58 20.15 5.94 25.17
CA ALA A 58 20.62 7.30 24.89
C ALA A 58 19.87 8.35 25.73
N ASN A 59 18.55 8.22 25.85
CA ASN A 59 17.75 9.10 26.72
C ASN A 59 18.14 8.95 28.20
N ALA A 60 18.38 7.73 28.67
CA ALA A 60 18.87 7.49 30.04
C ALA A 60 20.27 8.07 30.28
N SER A 61 21.13 8.12 29.26
CA SER A 61 22.45 8.76 29.33
C SER A 61 22.35 10.29 29.40
N LEU A 62 21.42 10.88 28.65
CA LEU A 62 21.18 12.33 28.66
C LEU A 62 20.68 12.81 30.03
N VAL A 63 19.74 12.07 30.63
CA VAL A 63 19.22 12.37 31.98
C VAL A 63 20.34 12.30 33.03
N ARG A 64 21.18 11.27 32.97
CA ARG A 64 22.36 11.15 33.86
C ARG A 64 23.35 12.32 33.66
N SER A 65 23.60 12.72 32.42
CA SER A 65 24.48 13.85 32.11
C SER A 65 23.94 15.18 32.65
N LEU A 66 22.63 15.41 32.56
CA LEU A 66 21.97 16.60 33.13
C LEU A 66 22.01 16.59 34.66
N GLN A 67 21.78 15.44 35.30
CA GLN A 67 21.88 15.30 36.75
C GLN A 67 23.30 15.58 37.24
N GLU A 68 24.32 15.04 36.56
CA GLU A 68 25.72 15.30 36.90
C GLU A 68 26.10 16.77 36.67
N CYS A 69 25.61 17.38 35.59
CA CYS A 69 25.80 18.82 35.34
C CYS A 69 25.20 19.67 36.47
N ASN A 70 23.96 19.39 36.87
CA ASN A 70 23.30 20.08 37.99
C ASN A 70 24.05 19.87 39.31
N ARG A 71 24.59 18.68 39.57
CA ARG A 71 25.41 18.39 40.75
C ARG A 71 26.68 19.24 40.77
N ARG A 72 27.37 19.37 39.62
CA ARG A 72 28.58 20.19 39.48
C ARG A 72 28.30 21.69 39.60
N LEU A 73 27.17 22.15 39.08
CA LEU A 73 26.74 23.55 39.25
C LEU A 73 26.44 23.86 40.72
N GLY A 74 25.75 22.95 41.43
CA GLY A 74 25.49 23.09 42.86
C GLY A 74 26.77 23.16 43.71
N ALA A 75 27.78 22.35 43.38
CA ALA A 75 29.08 22.38 44.07
C ALA A 75 29.87 23.69 43.87
N LYS A 76 29.59 24.44 42.80
CA LYS A 76 30.21 25.74 42.51
C LYS A 76 29.46 26.92 43.11
N GLY A 77 28.36 26.69 43.84
CA GLY A 77 27.51 27.75 44.38
C GLY A 77 26.73 28.50 43.29
N GLU A 78 26.72 28.00 42.05
CA GLU A 78 25.89 28.54 40.98
C GLU A 78 24.46 28.04 41.16
N ARG A 79 23.49 28.94 40.92
CA ARG A 79 22.07 28.63 41.12
C ARG A 79 21.66 27.50 40.17
N ALA A 80 21.37 26.33 40.72
CA ALA A 80 20.91 25.18 39.96
C ALA A 80 19.73 25.60 39.07
N VAL A 81 19.78 25.22 37.78
CA VAL A 81 18.64 25.36 36.88
C VAL A 81 17.52 24.50 37.50
N ALA A 82 16.37 25.13 37.79
CA ALA A 82 15.30 24.50 38.56
C ALA A 82 15.00 23.10 38.01
N ALA A 83 15.24 22.08 38.85
CA ALA A 83 15.00 20.69 38.49
C ALA A 83 13.52 20.54 38.11
N VAL A 84 13.27 20.07 36.88
CA VAL A 84 11.93 19.63 36.51
C VAL A 84 11.64 18.39 37.36
N PRO A 85 10.62 18.40 38.23
CA PRO A 85 10.37 17.29 39.14
C PRO A 85 10.01 16.03 38.35
N SER A 86 10.67 14.90 38.64
CA SER A 86 10.39 13.59 38.02
C SER A 86 8.94 13.13 38.22
N SER A 87 8.22 13.68 39.19
CA SER A 87 6.79 13.40 39.43
C SER A 87 5.84 14.16 38.49
N ALA A 88 6.33 15.06 37.64
CA ALA A 88 5.54 15.68 36.58
C ALA A 88 5.32 14.75 35.35
N LEU A 89 5.81 13.51 35.40
CA LEU A 89 5.63 12.52 34.32
C LEU A 89 4.36 11.66 34.44
N VAL A 90 3.56 11.81 35.51
CA VAL A 90 2.36 10.98 35.73
C VAL A 90 1.18 11.82 36.24
N ALA A 91 0.77 12.81 35.47
CA ALA A 91 -0.61 13.32 35.47
C ALA A 91 -0.79 14.18 34.21
N PRO A 92 -1.67 13.83 33.26
CA PRO A 92 -1.99 14.70 32.14
C PRO A 92 -2.80 15.88 32.65
N SER A 93 -2.13 16.91 33.17
CA SER A 93 -2.73 18.23 33.32
C SER A 93 -2.91 18.84 31.92
N PRO A 94 -4.10 19.36 31.57
CA PRO A 94 -4.33 20.04 30.30
C PRO A 94 -3.55 21.37 30.30
N SER A 95 -2.30 21.31 29.86
CA SER A 95 -1.49 22.51 29.69
C SER A 95 -2.04 23.33 28.51
N PRO A 96 -2.33 24.63 28.67
CA PRO A 96 -2.61 25.55 27.58
C PRO A 96 -1.29 25.99 26.94
N SER A 97 -0.35 25.07 26.76
CA SER A 97 0.81 25.33 25.92
C SER A 97 0.27 25.39 24.49
N GLY A 98 0.37 26.59 23.92
CA GLY A 98 0.11 26.83 22.51
C GLY A 98 0.91 25.84 21.69
N ARG A 99 0.28 24.71 21.36
CA ARG A 99 0.64 23.92 20.21
C ARG A 99 0.61 24.95 19.10
N ARG A 100 1.79 25.29 18.56
CA ARG A 100 1.88 25.61 17.14
C ARG A 100 1.21 24.43 16.46
N GLY A 101 -0.10 24.55 16.28
CA GLY A 101 -0.88 23.67 15.45
C GLY A 101 -0.16 23.75 14.13
N GLY A 102 0.68 22.75 13.84
CA GLY A 102 1.11 22.52 12.49
C GLY A 102 -0.19 22.48 11.74
N ARG A 103 -0.46 23.56 10.96
CA ARG A 103 -1.75 23.85 10.35
C ARG A 103 -2.31 22.51 9.95
N GLY A 104 -3.34 22.06 10.65
CA GLY A 104 -3.91 20.74 10.43
C GLY A 104 -4.20 20.75 8.96
N ARG A 105 -3.37 20.04 8.17
CA ARG A 105 -3.41 20.16 6.73
C ARG A 105 -4.83 19.78 6.40
N ASP A 106 -5.59 20.72 5.84
CA ASP A 106 -7.02 20.55 5.64
C ASP A 106 -7.24 19.13 5.10
N PRO A 107 -8.26 18.41 5.62
CA PRO A 107 -8.56 17.06 5.14
C PRO A 107 -8.48 17.09 3.63
N ALA A 108 -7.59 16.25 3.07
CA ALA A 108 -7.21 16.37 1.66
C ALA A 108 -8.49 16.39 0.84
N ALA A 109 -8.66 17.44 0.03
CA ALA A 109 -9.86 17.60 -0.78
C ALA A 109 -10.16 16.29 -1.52
N PRO A 110 -11.44 15.89 -1.62
CA PRO A 110 -11.81 14.71 -2.39
C PRO A 110 -11.19 14.76 -3.79
N PRO A 111 -10.74 13.61 -4.35
CA PRO A 111 -10.18 13.60 -5.69
C PRO A 111 -11.17 14.16 -6.71
N ASP A 112 -10.67 15.00 -7.62
CA ASP A 112 -11.43 15.45 -8.79
C ASP A 112 -11.49 14.29 -9.81
N TRP A 113 -12.47 13.40 -9.61
CA TRP A 113 -12.64 12.19 -10.42
C TRP A 113 -12.91 12.50 -11.90
N GLN A 114 -13.50 13.65 -12.23
CA GLN A 114 -13.73 14.04 -13.62
C GLN A 114 -12.43 14.37 -14.32
N ALA A 115 -11.55 15.16 -13.69
CA ALA A 115 -10.20 15.41 -14.22
C ALA A 115 -9.38 14.12 -14.33
N LEU A 116 -9.45 13.25 -13.31
CA LEU A 116 -8.74 11.98 -13.28
C LEU A 116 -9.22 11.03 -14.39
N ALA A 117 -10.51 11.04 -14.72
CA ALA A 117 -11.06 10.27 -15.83
C ALA A 117 -10.48 10.74 -17.18
N GLN A 118 -10.33 12.05 -17.39
CA GLN A 118 -9.71 12.59 -18.60
C GLN A 118 -8.22 12.25 -18.70
N GLU A 119 -7.51 12.31 -17.57
CA GLU A 119 -6.08 12.02 -17.47
C GLU A 119 -5.77 10.50 -17.56
N GLY A 120 -6.75 9.62 -17.31
CA GLY A 120 -6.53 8.19 -17.17
C GLY A 120 -5.67 7.87 -15.95
N ALA A 121 -6.04 8.44 -14.81
CA ALA A 121 -5.32 8.31 -13.55
C ALA A 121 -6.27 7.92 -12.41
N VAL A 122 -5.78 7.09 -11.48
CA VAL A 122 -6.58 6.64 -10.33
C VAL A 122 -5.74 6.73 -9.06
N PRO A 123 -6.03 7.67 -8.14
CA PRO A 123 -5.46 7.65 -6.82
C PRO A 123 -6.02 6.47 -6.03
N TYR A 124 -5.17 5.84 -5.24
CA TYR A 124 -5.59 4.80 -4.33
C TYR A 124 -4.98 5.03 -2.95
N ARG A 125 -5.69 4.49 -1.96
CA ARG A 125 -5.22 4.35 -0.59
C ARG A 125 -5.76 3.02 -0.10
N ILE A 126 -4.87 2.13 0.33
CA ILE A 126 -5.27 0.83 0.89
C ILE A 126 -4.53 0.60 2.20
N PRO A 127 -5.10 -0.13 3.15
CA PRO A 127 -4.35 -0.70 4.26
C PRO A 127 -3.12 -1.45 3.71
N CYS A 128 -1.98 -1.35 4.39
CA CYS A 128 -0.76 -2.03 3.94
C CYS A 128 -0.97 -3.53 3.75
N LEU A 129 -0.75 -4.00 2.53
CA LEU A 129 -0.91 -5.39 2.16
C LEU A 129 0.40 -6.16 2.45
N ARG A 130 0.33 -7.10 3.40
CA ARG A 130 1.47 -7.88 3.91
C ARG A 130 1.08 -9.35 4.08
N SER A 131 2.06 -10.25 4.14
CA SER A 131 1.82 -11.66 4.48
C SER A 131 1.31 -11.82 5.91
N THR A 132 1.83 -11.02 6.84
CA THR A 132 1.33 -10.90 8.21
C THR A 132 0.49 -9.63 8.36
N PRO A 133 -0.70 -9.70 9.00
CA PRO A 133 -1.49 -8.50 9.27
C PRO A 133 -0.69 -7.48 10.06
N PHE A 134 -0.86 -6.20 9.71
CA PHE A 134 -0.22 -5.12 10.44
C PHE A 134 -0.78 -5.03 11.87
N VAL A 135 0.13 -4.96 12.85
CA VAL A 135 -0.20 -4.74 14.26
C VAL A 135 0.36 -3.37 14.65
N PRO A 136 -0.49 -2.38 14.97
CA PRO A 136 -0.01 -1.09 15.46
C PRO A 136 0.70 -1.26 16.81
N SER A 137 1.81 -0.56 17.02
CA SER A 137 2.44 -0.47 18.35
C SER A 137 1.61 0.38 19.31
N GLU A 138 1.83 0.23 20.62
CA GLU A 138 1.16 1.06 21.64
C GLU A 138 1.36 2.56 21.39
N ARG A 139 2.57 2.96 20.98
CA ARG A 139 2.87 4.34 20.60
C ARG A 139 2.12 4.80 19.34
N GLN A 140 1.79 3.89 18.42
CA GLN A 140 0.93 4.22 17.28
C GLN A 140 -0.51 4.41 17.72
N LEU A 141 -1.03 3.55 18.60
CA LEU A 141 -2.38 3.64 19.16
C LEU A 141 -2.57 4.95 19.94
N ASP A 142 -1.65 5.25 20.87
CA ASP A 142 -1.67 6.48 21.66
C ASP A 142 -1.67 7.74 20.76
N ARG A 143 -0.81 7.78 19.73
CA ARG A 143 -0.76 8.90 18.78
C ARG A 143 -2.05 9.14 18.01
N ILE A 144 -2.88 8.11 17.83
CA ILE A 144 -4.18 8.21 17.17
C ILE A 144 -5.34 8.23 18.16
N GLY A 145 -5.06 8.29 19.47
CA GLY A 145 -6.07 8.37 20.52
C GLY A 145 -6.85 7.08 20.75
N LEU A 146 -6.25 5.92 20.46
CA LEU A 146 -6.83 4.61 20.74
C LEU A 146 -6.19 3.96 21.97
N ALA A 147 -6.95 3.12 22.66
CA ALA A 147 -6.47 2.36 23.81
C ALA A 147 -5.58 1.19 23.35
N PRO A 148 -4.68 0.66 24.19
CA PRO A 148 -3.88 -0.52 23.85
C PRO A 148 -4.72 -1.74 23.45
N SER A 149 -5.90 -1.92 24.04
CA SER A 149 -6.84 -2.99 23.71
C SER A 149 -7.39 -2.92 22.29
N ASP A 150 -7.35 -1.76 21.64
CA ASP A 150 -7.78 -1.57 20.26
C ASP A 150 -6.80 -2.19 19.23
N GLY A 151 -5.58 -2.53 19.66
CA GLY A 151 -4.57 -3.12 18.77
C GLY A 151 -5.06 -4.40 18.10
N GLU A 152 -5.78 -5.27 18.82
CA GLU A 152 -6.30 -6.52 18.27
C GLU A 152 -7.46 -6.28 17.30
N VAL A 153 -8.31 -5.27 17.55
CA VAL A 153 -9.38 -4.87 16.61
C VAL A 153 -8.78 -4.40 15.28
N LEU A 154 -7.76 -3.55 15.34
CA LEU A 154 -7.07 -3.08 14.14
C LEU A 154 -6.39 -4.23 13.38
N LYS A 155 -5.67 -5.11 14.08
CA LYS A 155 -5.04 -6.29 13.48
C LYS A 155 -6.06 -7.16 12.74
N GLN A 156 -7.24 -7.40 13.33
CA GLN A 156 -8.31 -8.15 12.68
C GLN A 156 -8.85 -7.45 11.43
N ALA A 157 -9.01 -6.12 11.47
CA ALA A 157 -9.41 -5.34 10.30
C ALA A 157 -8.37 -5.42 9.17
N TYR A 158 -7.06 -5.36 9.51
CA TYR A 158 -5.98 -5.56 8.53
C TYR A 158 -5.97 -6.99 7.97
N ALA A 159 -6.26 -8.00 8.79
CA ALA A 159 -6.34 -9.39 8.31
C ALA A 159 -7.46 -9.55 7.28
N LYS A 160 -8.65 -9.02 7.55
CA LYS A 160 -9.78 -9.04 6.60
C LYS A 160 -9.47 -8.26 5.32
N SER A 161 -8.80 -7.11 5.45
CA SER A 161 -8.37 -6.32 4.30
C SER A 161 -7.38 -7.11 3.42
N ASN A 162 -6.38 -7.73 4.04
CA ASN A 162 -5.41 -8.56 3.34
C ASN A 162 -6.10 -9.73 2.62
N GLU A 163 -7.03 -10.42 3.28
CA GLU A 163 -7.78 -11.52 2.67
C GLU A 163 -8.56 -11.07 1.43
N ARG A 164 -9.33 -9.98 1.51
CA ARG A 164 -10.09 -9.44 0.37
C ARG A 164 -9.17 -9.02 -0.77
N MET A 165 -8.09 -8.32 -0.47
CA MET A 165 -7.14 -7.87 -1.49
C MET A 165 -6.42 -9.06 -2.14
N MET A 166 -6.02 -10.07 -1.38
CA MET A 166 -5.41 -11.28 -1.94
C MET A 166 -6.39 -12.04 -2.83
N ALA A 167 -7.65 -12.17 -2.40
CA ALA A 167 -8.70 -12.81 -3.20
C ALA A 167 -8.97 -12.07 -4.51
N ALA A 168 -8.85 -10.75 -4.53
CA ALA A 168 -9.00 -9.95 -5.74
C ALA A 168 -7.74 -9.97 -6.65
N VAL A 169 -6.54 -9.86 -6.07
CA VAL A 169 -5.28 -9.66 -6.82
C VAL A 169 -4.74 -10.96 -7.40
N VAL A 170 -4.77 -12.08 -6.65
CA VAL A 170 -4.12 -13.32 -7.08
C VAL A 170 -4.71 -13.88 -8.39
N PRO A 171 -6.04 -13.94 -8.60
CA PRO A 171 -6.60 -14.41 -9.86
C PRO A 171 -6.23 -13.52 -11.05
N LEU A 172 -6.21 -12.20 -10.86
CA LEU A 172 -5.81 -11.24 -11.90
C LEU A 172 -4.33 -11.40 -12.25
N CYS A 173 -3.51 -11.61 -11.24
CA CYS A 173 -2.08 -11.85 -11.40
C CYS A 173 -1.82 -13.16 -12.16
N ALA A 174 -2.52 -14.24 -11.83
CA ALA A 174 -2.43 -15.52 -12.52
C ALA A 174 -2.71 -15.39 -14.03
N ARG A 175 -3.69 -14.56 -14.42
CA ARG A 175 -3.99 -14.26 -15.82
C ARG A 175 -2.83 -13.56 -16.54
N VAL A 176 -2.11 -12.70 -15.84
CA VAL A 176 -0.99 -11.92 -16.40
C VAL A 176 0.29 -12.73 -16.46
N VAL A 177 0.61 -13.49 -15.40
CA VAL A 177 1.85 -14.27 -15.31
C VAL A 177 1.74 -15.65 -15.96
N GLY A 178 0.52 -16.12 -16.27
CA GLY A 178 0.26 -17.41 -16.92
C GLY A 178 0.41 -18.63 -15.99
N SER A 179 0.59 -18.43 -14.69
CA SER A 179 0.66 -19.52 -13.69
C SER A 179 0.02 -19.09 -12.36
N PRO A 180 -1.00 -19.83 -11.87
CA PRO A 180 -1.59 -19.57 -10.56
C PRO A 180 -0.60 -19.86 -9.42
N GLU A 181 0.29 -20.84 -9.58
CA GLU A 181 1.31 -21.18 -8.58
C GLU A 181 2.33 -20.05 -8.44
N LEU A 182 2.75 -19.44 -9.55
CA LEU A 182 3.67 -18.30 -9.52
C LEU A 182 3.00 -17.07 -8.89
N ALA A 183 1.74 -16.80 -9.25
CA ALA A 183 0.98 -15.68 -8.69
C ALA A 183 0.87 -15.75 -7.16
N GLN A 184 0.71 -16.96 -6.59
CA GLN A 184 0.68 -17.15 -5.14
C GLN A 184 2.06 -16.93 -4.48
N LYS A 185 3.16 -17.26 -5.18
CA LYS A 185 4.53 -17.20 -4.62
C LYS A 185 5.15 -15.80 -4.64
N ILE A 186 4.90 -14.99 -5.67
CA ILE A 186 5.55 -13.67 -5.80
C ILE A 186 4.97 -12.62 -4.83
N GLY A 187 3.80 -12.90 -4.26
CA GLY A 187 3.14 -12.04 -3.29
C GLY A 187 2.36 -10.87 -3.92
N PRO A 188 1.55 -10.17 -3.12
CA PRO A 188 0.58 -9.20 -3.60
C PRO A 188 1.21 -7.99 -4.31
N GLN A 189 2.28 -7.43 -3.74
CA GLN A 189 2.92 -6.23 -4.28
C GLN A 189 3.52 -6.47 -5.66
N ALA A 190 4.22 -7.61 -5.82
CA ALA A 190 4.74 -8.03 -7.11
C ALA A 190 3.61 -8.29 -8.11
N CYS A 191 2.50 -8.88 -7.67
CA CYS A 191 1.32 -9.09 -8.51
C CYS A 191 0.68 -7.79 -9.00
N MET A 192 0.47 -6.81 -8.11
CA MET A 192 -0.07 -5.50 -8.49
C MET A 192 0.84 -4.82 -9.53
N THR A 193 2.15 -4.83 -9.29
CA THR A 193 3.16 -4.30 -10.22
C THR A 193 3.12 -5.02 -11.58
N ALA A 194 3.06 -6.36 -11.57
CA ALA A 194 3.00 -7.14 -12.80
C ALA A 194 1.75 -6.82 -13.63
N ILE A 195 0.59 -6.66 -12.99
CA ILE A 195 -0.66 -6.30 -13.67
C ILE A 195 -0.58 -4.91 -14.31
N THR A 196 -0.06 -3.92 -13.57
CA THR A 196 0.08 -2.55 -14.09
C THR A 196 1.10 -2.48 -15.22
N ASP A 197 2.26 -3.13 -15.07
CA ASP A 197 3.32 -3.12 -16.07
C ASP A 197 2.93 -3.87 -17.34
N ALA A 198 2.24 -5.01 -17.20
CA ALA A 198 1.73 -5.75 -18.35
C ALA A 198 0.74 -4.90 -19.17
N SER A 199 -0.22 -4.25 -18.49
CA SER A 199 -1.23 -3.42 -19.16
C SER A 199 -0.59 -2.21 -19.87
N ARG A 200 0.42 -1.60 -19.25
CA ARG A 200 1.17 -0.48 -19.83
C ARG A 200 1.95 -0.90 -21.08
N ARG A 201 2.61 -2.05 -21.03
CA ARG A 201 3.42 -2.58 -22.15
C ARG A 201 2.57 -3.08 -23.31
N GLU A 202 1.42 -3.69 -23.01
CA GLU A 202 0.54 -4.25 -24.03
C GLU A 202 -0.12 -3.15 -24.86
N ASP A 203 -0.78 -2.19 -24.20
CA ASP A 203 -1.56 -1.15 -24.88
C ASP A 203 -1.82 0.04 -23.94
N PRO A 204 -1.01 1.11 -24.01
CA PRO A 204 -1.14 2.26 -23.11
C PRO A 204 -2.47 3.01 -23.27
N GLU A 205 -3.08 3.01 -24.46
CA GLU A 205 -4.39 3.64 -24.69
C GLU A 205 -5.53 2.82 -24.08
N LYS A 206 -5.46 1.48 -24.14
CA LYS A 206 -6.39 0.63 -23.39
C LYS A 206 -6.22 0.79 -21.88
N MET A 207 -4.98 0.91 -21.39
CA MET A 207 -4.73 1.19 -19.97
C MET A 207 -5.36 2.53 -19.57
N LYS A 208 -5.18 3.58 -20.39
CA LYS A 208 -5.83 4.89 -20.19
C LYS A 208 -7.34 4.74 -20.11
N GLY A 209 -7.96 4.09 -21.10
CA GLY A 209 -9.40 3.87 -21.12
C GLY A 209 -9.90 3.07 -19.91
N ALA A 210 -9.15 2.07 -19.45
CA ALA A 210 -9.46 1.32 -18.24
C ALA A 210 -9.44 2.21 -16.98
N LEU A 211 -8.38 3.00 -16.79
CA LEU A 211 -8.26 3.91 -15.66
C LEU A 211 -9.32 5.03 -15.70
N SER A 212 -9.65 5.53 -16.89
CA SER A 212 -10.75 6.48 -17.08
C SER A 212 -12.08 5.91 -16.60
N ARG A 213 -12.40 4.66 -16.93
CA ARG A 213 -13.63 3.99 -16.46
C ARG A 213 -13.65 3.82 -14.94
N VAL A 214 -12.52 3.46 -14.33
CA VAL A 214 -12.44 3.36 -12.86
C VAL A 214 -12.68 4.72 -12.19
N ALA A 215 -12.13 5.80 -12.74
CA ALA A 215 -12.39 7.15 -12.25
C ALA A 215 -13.85 7.56 -12.44
N GLU A 216 -14.46 7.23 -13.59
CA GLU A 216 -15.89 7.49 -13.85
C GLU A 216 -16.81 6.77 -12.86
N VAL A 217 -16.49 5.51 -12.52
CA VAL A 217 -17.22 4.71 -11.52
C VAL A 217 -17.07 5.31 -10.13
N ASN A 218 -15.85 5.68 -9.73
CA ASN A 218 -15.60 6.30 -8.42
C ASN A 218 -16.20 7.70 -8.29
N GLY A 219 -16.31 8.43 -9.40
CA GLY A 219 -17.01 9.71 -9.49
C GLY A 219 -18.53 9.60 -9.61
N GLY A 220 -19.09 8.38 -9.70
CA GLY A 220 -20.54 8.14 -9.83
C GLY A 220 -21.13 8.48 -11.21
N SER A 221 -20.29 8.84 -12.19
CA SER A 221 -20.71 9.13 -13.58
C SER A 221 -20.96 7.88 -14.41
N ARG A 222 -20.47 6.72 -13.97
CA ARG A 222 -20.71 5.40 -14.56
C ARG A 222 -21.13 4.41 -13.46
N PRO A 223 -22.10 3.52 -13.70
CA PRO A 223 -22.41 2.44 -12.76
C PRO A 223 -21.24 1.48 -12.61
N ALA A 224 -21.08 0.90 -11.42
CA ALA A 224 -20.10 -0.16 -11.20
C ALA A 224 -20.38 -1.37 -12.13
N PRO A 225 -19.34 -2.00 -12.71
CA PRO A 225 -19.53 -3.19 -13.54
C PRO A 225 -20.10 -4.34 -12.70
N PRO A 226 -20.91 -5.23 -13.30
CA PRO A 226 -21.58 -6.31 -12.57
C PRO A 226 -20.63 -7.42 -12.12
N SER A 227 -19.51 -7.63 -12.81
CA SER A 227 -18.49 -8.60 -12.43
C SER A 227 -17.08 -8.13 -12.82
N ALA A 228 -16.09 -8.55 -12.02
CA ALA A 228 -14.68 -8.24 -12.27
C ALA A 228 -14.07 -9.14 -13.36
N ASP A 229 -14.60 -10.34 -13.58
CA ASP A 229 -14.01 -11.34 -14.48
C ASP A 229 -13.96 -10.89 -15.95
N ALA A 230 -14.97 -10.11 -16.36
CA ALA A 230 -15.09 -9.58 -17.72
C ALA A 230 -14.21 -8.34 -17.97
N LEU A 231 -13.58 -7.79 -16.93
CA LEU A 231 -12.79 -6.57 -17.04
C LEU A 231 -11.34 -6.85 -17.45
N PRO A 232 -10.67 -5.86 -18.07
CA PRO A 232 -9.21 -5.85 -18.15
C PRO A 232 -8.60 -6.00 -16.75
N PRO A 233 -7.50 -6.76 -16.57
CA PRO A 233 -6.91 -7.00 -15.25
C PRO A 233 -6.59 -5.71 -14.46
N VAL A 234 -6.08 -4.66 -15.12
CA VAL A 234 -5.81 -3.37 -14.46
C VAL A 234 -7.09 -2.65 -14.02
N GLU A 235 -8.19 -2.76 -14.76
CA GLU A 235 -9.47 -2.15 -14.38
C GLU A 235 -10.04 -2.84 -13.14
N ALA A 236 -10.07 -4.17 -13.13
CA ALA A 236 -10.49 -4.96 -11.98
C ALA A 236 -9.64 -4.68 -10.74
N LEU A 237 -8.31 -4.63 -10.91
CA LEU A 237 -7.38 -4.30 -9.83
C LEU A 237 -7.69 -2.92 -9.23
N MET A 238 -7.81 -1.90 -10.08
CA MET A 238 -8.01 -0.53 -9.58
C MET A 238 -9.39 -0.32 -8.95
N LEU A 239 -10.43 -1.02 -9.41
CA LEU A 239 -11.73 -1.03 -8.73
C LEU A 239 -11.63 -1.68 -7.34
N ALA A 240 -10.91 -2.80 -7.20
CA ALA A 240 -10.69 -3.44 -5.91
C ALA A 240 -9.92 -2.51 -4.95
N MET A 241 -8.82 -1.91 -5.40
CA MET A 241 -8.00 -1.01 -4.58
C MET A 241 -8.76 0.25 -4.15
N THR A 242 -9.57 0.84 -5.03
CA THR A 242 -10.35 2.04 -4.68
C THR A 242 -11.55 1.73 -3.78
N ALA A 243 -12.10 0.52 -3.85
CA ALA A 243 -13.16 0.06 -2.95
C ALA A 243 -12.64 -0.35 -1.55
N GLU A 244 -11.40 -0.84 -1.45
CA GLU A 244 -10.89 -1.46 -0.23
C GLU A 244 -10.82 -0.49 0.97
N GLN A 245 -10.48 0.79 0.75
CA GLN A 245 -10.49 1.78 1.84
C GLN A 245 -11.86 1.88 2.52
N LYS A 246 -12.94 1.91 1.73
CA LYS A 246 -14.31 1.97 2.25
C LYS A 246 -14.72 0.66 2.92
N ALA A 247 -14.22 -0.47 2.42
CA ALA A 247 -14.45 -1.77 3.06
C ALA A 247 -13.77 -1.85 4.43
N PHE A 248 -12.52 -1.37 4.53
CA PHE A 248 -11.78 -1.28 5.78
C PHE A 248 -12.45 -0.33 6.78
N GLU A 249 -12.92 0.84 6.33
CA GLU A 249 -13.70 1.76 7.16
C GLU A 249 -14.97 1.10 7.70
N ARG A 250 -15.69 0.34 6.88
CA ARG A 250 -16.88 -0.40 7.31
C ARG A 250 -16.55 -1.48 8.35
N ASP A 251 -15.41 -2.17 8.21
CA ASP A 251 -14.98 -3.16 9.19
C ASP A 251 -14.70 -2.52 10.56
N LEU A 252 -14.08 -1.34 10.56
CA LEU A 252 -13.82 -0.56 11.77
C LEU A 252 -15.10 0.05 12.36
N ALA A 253 -16.05 0.46 11.52
CA ALA A 253 -17.28 1.12 11.95
C ALA A 253 -18.16 0.22 12.83
N ALA A 254 -18.02 -1.11 12.70
CA ALA A 254 -18.71 -2.06 13.57
C ALA A 254 -18.30 -1.94 15.06
N GLN A 255 -17.09 -1.46 15.34
CA GLN A 255 -16.56 -1.32 16.71
C GLN A 255 -16.51 0.14 17.16
N TYR A 256 -16.15 1.05 16.25
CA TYR A 256 -15.89 2.45 16.58
C TYR A 256 -17.01 3.42 16.17
N GLY A 257 -17.95 2.97 15.34
CA GLY A 257 -18.89 3.86 14.64
C GLY A 257 -18.28 4.49 13.38
N PRO A 258 -19.11 5.04 12.48
CA PRO A 258 -18.69 5.44 11.13
C PRO A 258 -17.71 6.63 11.12
N GLU A 259 -17.94 7.64 11.96
CA GLU A 259 -17.10 8.85 12.00
C GLU A 259 -15.69 8.51 12.51
N GLU A 260 -15.62 7.74 13.58
CA GLU A 260 -14.36 7.34 14.20
C GLU A 260 -13.59 6.35 13.30
N ALA A 261 -14.29 5.42 12.65
CA ALA A 261 -13.68 4.54 11.65
C ALA A 261 -13.06 5.30 10.49
N ALA A 262 -13.73 6.33 9.96
CA ALA A 262 -13.17 7.18 8.92
C ALA A 262 -11.94 7.97 9.41
N ARG A 263 -11.96 8.48 10.64
CA ARG A 263 -10.80 9.15 11.27
C ARG A 263 -9.61 8.20 11.42
N ILE A 264 -9.85 7.00 11.94
CA ILE A 264 -8.82 5.97 12.14
C ILE A 264 -8.24 5.54 10.79
N ALA A 265 -9.08 5.13 9.84
CA ALA A 265 -8.66 4.65 8.54
C ALA A 265 -7.92 5.72 7.71
N SER A 266 -8.24 6.99 7.92
CA SER A 266 -7.58 8.13 7.28
C SER A 266 -6.31 8.60 8.01
N SER A 267 -6.03 8.10 9.22
CA SER A 267 -4.86 8.46 10.03
C SER A 267 -3.53 8.21 9.32
N ARG A 268 -2.52 9.04 9.63
CA ARG A 268 -1.13 8.84 9.17
C ARG A 268 -0.32 7.96 10.13
N GLY A 269 -0.84 7.68 11.32
CA GLY A 269 -0.17 6.81 12.31
C GLY A 269 -0.28 5.32 11.98
N LEU A 270 -1.21 4.96 11.10
CA LEU A 270 -1.45 3.59 10.66
C LEU A 270 -0.79 3.30 9.31
N CYS A 271 -0.51 2.02 9.07
CA CYS A 271 0.11 1.59 7.83
C CYS A 271 -0.89 1.65 6.67
N SER A 272 -0.66 2.56 5.73
CA SER A 272 -1.44 2.65 4.49
C SER A 272 -0.49 2.80 3.31
N GLU A 273 -0.74 2.07 2.24
CA GLU A 273 -0.14 2.33 0.95
C GLU A 273 -0.96 3.39 0.22
N ARG A 274 -0.29 4.35 -0.41
CA ARG A 274 -0.94 5.45 -1.15
C ARG A 274 -0.18 5.65 -2.45
N GLY A 275 -0.91 5.81 -3.53
CA GLY A 275 -0.30 6.04 -4.83
C GLY A 275 -1.30 6.61 -5.82
N VAL A 276 -0.80 6.84 -7.03
CA VAL A 276 -1.63 7.19 -8.19
C VAL A 276 -1.13 6.35 -9.35
N VAL A 277 -1.98 5.46 -9.86
CA VAL A 277 -1.69 4.74 -11.10
C VAL A 277 -2.06 5.63 -12.27
N ARG A 278 -1.14 5.78 -13.24
CA ARG A 278 -1.33 6.60 -14.44
C ARG A 278 -1.03 5.78 -15.68
N ALA A 279 -1.77 6.05 -16.75
CA ALA A 279 -1.51 5.45 -18.05
C ALA A 279 -0.16 5.90 -18.65
N SER A 280 0.23 7.16 -18.41
CA SER A 280 1.49 7.74 -18.87
C SER A 280 2.46 8.02 -17.72
N ASP A 281 3.75 7.77 -17.95
CA ASP A 281 4.86 8.17 -17.07
C ASP A 281 5.32 9.61 -17.29
N ALA A 282 4.75 10.31 -18.27
CA ALA A 282 5.06 11.72 -18.50
C ALA A 282 4.84 12.50 -17.19
N PRO A 283 5.83 13.28 -16.74
CA PRO A 283 5.66 14.16 -15.59
C PRO A 283 4.40 14.99 -15.79
N ARG A 284 3.56 15.08 -14.75
CA ARG A 284 2.39 15.96 -14.83
C ARG A 284 2.92 17.37 -15.07
N GLU A 285 2.53 17.98 -16.18
CA GLU A 285 2.80 19.39 -16.36
C GLU A 285 2.19 20.13 -15.17
N PRO A 286 2.97 20.99 -14.48
CA PRO A 286 2.46 21.72 -13.35
C PRO A 286 1.24 22.51 -13.82
N ARG A 287 0.05 22.17 -13.28
CA ARG A 287 -1.15 22.96 -13.54
C ARG A 287 -0.82 24.39 -13.11
N GLU A 288 -0.82 25.33 -14.05
CA GLU A 288 -0.73 26.74 -13.73
C GLU A 288 -1.77 27.03 -12.66
N ALA A 289 -1.30 27.58 -11.53
CA ALA A 289 -2.22 27.99 -10.49
C ALA A 289 -3.17 29.02 -11.13
N PRO A 290 -4.50 28.92 -10.94
CA PRO A 290 -5.43 29.89 -11.48
C PRO A 290 -4.96 31.28 -11.05
N ALA A 291 -4.76 32.18 -12.03
CA ALA A 291 -4.39 33.55 -11.77
C ALA A 291 -5.41 34.15 -10.78
N ARG A 292 -4.90 34.65 -9.66
CA ARG A 292 -5.72 35.23 -8.58
C ARG A 292 -6.24 36.59 -8.95
#